data_AF-A0A2N1UVR2-F1
#
_entry.id   AF-A0A2N1UVR2-F1
#
_cell.length_a   1.000
_cell.length_b   1.000
_cell.length_c   1.000
_cell.angle_alpha   90.00
_cell.angle_beta   90.00
_cell.angle_gamma   90.00
#
_symmetry.space_group_name_H-M   'P 1'
#
loop_
_entity.id
_entity.type
_entity.pdbx_description
1 polymer ?
#
loop_
_entity_poly.entity_id
_entity_poly.type
_entity_poly.pdbx_seq_one_letter_code
_entity_poly.pdbx_strand_id
1 'polypeptide(L)'
;MIPNPSPHPVPPSRPTALAISQQLWVQLEQSPWASPADLAEALTWLIYTRWLDSESRMHQRADCEKRWSFWRGLSLRARYMHLKDVVYPSLQTRSPMSGQLIGLILPTIPFAIPDAKALSGLLDLIDATAADTLLEAILPLLNIQEPPHSVLAHALALLNPFSLSGSRAVIWEPACRSGRFLALCAEQLQQSHWREIWANPQRLSQFRGQFFGRVSSRPEALLSAMRLLLAGQPAPSLDGYSLPWPRPDLIWTVHQPGLDRSSLLRLLAPAGRLAIWHPGQAHTGRQALSQGSLEILSAERQRQLQEAAPAYQVRSTVKLPDKAPYIR
;
A
#
# COMPACT_ATOMS: atom_id res chain seq x y z
N MET A 1 18.09 43.88 -30.82
CA MET A 1 16.80 43.29 -30.39
C MET A 1 16.98 41.79 -30.36
N ILE A 2 16.96 41.18 -29.18
CA ILE A 2 17.08 39.73 -29.02
C ILE A 2 15.67 39.15 -29.21
N PRO A 3 15.46 38.17 -30.11
CA PRO A 3 14.15 37.57 -30.30
C PRO A 3 13.71 36.86 -29.02
N ASN A 4 12.46 37.13 -28.63
CA ASN A 4 11.82 36.51 -27.48
C ASN A 4 11.74 34.99 -27.73
N PRO A 5 12.31 34.13 -26.86
CA PRO A 5 12.22 32.69 -27.05
C PRO A 5 10.75 32.26 -27.00
N SER A 6 10.31 31.54 -28.03
CA SER A 6 8.97 30.96 -28.07
C SER A 6 8.74 30.11 -26.82
N PRO A 7 7.58 30.24 -26.14
CA PRO A 7 7.29 29.41 -24.97
C PRO A 7 7.28 27.95 -25.40
N HIS A 8 8.19 27.16 -24.82
CA HIS A 8 8.14 25.72 -24.97
C HIS A 8 6.76 25.22 -24.52
N PRO A 9 6.12 24.31 -25.28
CA PRO A 9 4.84 23.75 -24.88
C PRO A 9 4.99 23.09 -23.52
N VAL A 10 4.18 23.52 -22.56
CA VAL A 10 4.09 22.88 -21.25
C VAL A 10 3.65 21.45 -21.49
N PRO A 11 4.40 20.43 -21.03
CA PRO A 11 3.99 19.05 -21.19
C PRO A 11 2.62 18.86 -20.52
N PRO A 12 1.72 18.06 -21.12
CA PRO A 12 0.40 17.80 -20.53
C PRO A 12 0.57 17.33 -19.09
N SER A 13 -0.24 17.89 -18.19
CA SER A 13 -0.22 17.52 -16.78
C SER A 13 -0.50 16.02 -16.64
N ARG A 14 0.33 15.34 -15.84
CA ARG A 14 0.11 13.92 -15.53
C ARG A 14 -1.27 13.75 -14.87
N PRO A 15 -2.05 12.72 -15.24
CA PRO A 15 -3.36 12.49 -14.65
C PRO A 15 -3.24 12.24 -13.15
N THR A 16 -4.13 12.85 -12.37
CA THR A 16 -4.20 12.69 -10.92
C THR A 16 -4.94 11.41 -10.55
N ALA A 17 -4.68 10.86 -9.35
CA ALA A 17 -5.41 9.67 -8.86
C ALA A 17 -6.93 9.89 -8.83
N LEU A 18 -7.39 11.11 -8.54
CA LEU A 18 -8.81 11.46 -8.57
C LEU A 18 -9.40 11.36 -9.97
N ALA A 19 -8.72 11.91 -10.99
CA ALA A 19 -9.19 11.85 -12.37
C ALA A 19 -9.24 10.41 -12.89
N ILE A 20 -8.24 9.59 -12.52
CA ILE A 20 -8.22 8.16 -12.87
C ILE A 20 -9.34 7.42 -12.16
N SER A 21 -9.60 7.70 -10.88
CA SER A 21 -10.70 7.07 -10.14
C SER A 21 -12.05 7.36 -10.81
N GLN A 22 -12.27 8.58 -11.31
CA GLN A 22 -13.46 8.91 -12.10
C GLN A 22 -13.54 8.11 -13.40
N GLN A 23 -12.42 7.93 -14.11
CA GLN A 23 -12.39 7.10 -15.32
C GLN A 23 -12.68 5.63 -15.01
N LEU A 24 -12.24 5.12 -13.86
CA LEU A 24 -12.56 3.77 -13.39
C LEU A 24 -14.05 3.60 -13.07
N TRP A 25 -14.69 4.61 -12.48
CA TRP A 25 -16.15 4.60 -12.31
C TRP A 25 -16.89 4.58 -13.63
N VAL A 26 -16.43 5.35 -14.63
CA VAL A 26 -16.99 5.29 -15.99
C VAL A 26 -16.83 3.90 -16.61
N GLN A 27 -15.70 3.21 -16.38
CA GLN A 27 -15.50 1.82 -16.83
C GLN A 27 -16.49 0.86 -16.17
N LEU A 28 -16.80 1.03 -14.88
CA LEU A 28 -17.82 0.26 -14.17
C LEU A 28 -19.22 0.46 -14.75
N GLU A 29 -19.56 1.68 -15.14
CA GLU A 29 -20.88 2.00 -15.73
C GLU A 29 -21.02 1.48 -17.17
N GLN A 30 -19.92 1.47 -17.93
CA GLN A 30 -19.94 1.16 -19.37
C GLN A 30 -19.72 -0.31 -19.72
N SER A 31 -19.30 -1.14 -18.75
CA SER A 31 -18.96 -2.55 -18.97
C SER A 31 -19.60 -3.40 -17.88
N PRO A 32 -19.96 -4.67 -18.15
CA PRO A 32 -20.71 -5.50 -17.21
C PRO A 32 -19.78 -6.12 -16.13
N TRP A 33 -19.08 -5.27 -15.39
CA TRP A 33 -18.33 -5.69 -14.20
C TRP A 33 -19.30 -6.20 -13.13
N ALA A 34 -18.98 -7.33 -12.50
CA ALA A 34 -19.82 -7.88 -11.44
C ALA A 34 -19.77 -7.01 -10.16
N SER A 35 -18.63 -6.37 -9.88
CA SER A 35 -18.49 -5.46 -8.75
C SER A 35 -17.31 -4.47 -8.92
N PRO A 36 -17.27 -3.38 -8.13
CA PRO A 36 -16.07 -2.53 -8.02
C PRO A 36 -14.83 -3.27 -7.54
N ALA A 37 -15.01 -4.31 -6.71
CA ALA A 37 -13.92 -5.15 -6.22
C ALA A 37 -13.27 -5.95 -7.35
N ASP A 38 -14.06 -6.46 -8.29
CA ASP A 38 -13.55 -7.20 -9.45
C ASP A 38 -12.72 -6.31 -10.39
N LEU A 39 -13.17 -5.07 -10.61
CA LEU A 39 -12.41 -4.07 -11.36
C LEU A 39 -11.07 -3.76 -10.67
N ALA A 40 -11.11 -3.51 -9.35
CA ALA A 40 -9.92 -3.22 -8.55
C ALA A 40 -8.92 -4.38 -8.59
N GLU A 41 -9.39 -5.62 -8.44
CA GLU A 41 -8.56 -6.81 -8.53
C GLU A 41 -7.97 -6.96 -9.94
N ALA A 42 -8.79 -6.79 -10.98
CA ALA A 42 -8.37 -6.84 -12.38
C ALA A 42 -7.25 -5.85 -12.68
N LEU A 43 -7.44 -4.59 -12.30
CA LEU A 43 -6.44 -3.55 -12.48
C LEU A 43 -5.16 -3.87 -11.70
N THR A 44 -5.26 -4.35 -10.46
CA THR A 44 -4.09 -4.63 -9.62
C THR A 44 -3.25 -5.76 -10.19
N TRP A 45 -3.84 -6.88 -10.63
CA TRP A 45 -3.04 -7.95 -11.22
C TRP A 45 -2.52 -7.60 -12.62
N LEU A 46 -3.21 -6.75 -13.39
CA LEU A 46 -2.66 -6.22 -14.64
C LEU A 46 -1.40 -5.35 -14.37
N ILE A 47 -1.43 -4.49 -13.34
CA ILE A 47 -0.23 -3.75 -12.91
C ILE A 47 0.91 -4.72 -12.55
N TYR A 48 0.60 -5.82 -11.85
CA TYR A 48 1.58 -6.87 -11.54
C TYR A 48 2.19 -7.51 -12.80
N THR A 49 1.39 -7.78 -13.84
CA THR A 49 1.94 -8.32 -15.11
C THR A 49 2.90 -7.37 -15.81
N ARG A 50 2.62 -6.06 -15.78
CA ARG A 50 3.55 -5.04 -16.30
C ARG A 50 4.84 -4.99 -15.48
N TRP A 51 4.72 -5.02 -14.15
CA TRP A 51 5.86 -5.03 -13.25
C TRP A 51 6.75 -6.26 -13.46
N LEU A 52 6.17 -7.44 -13.65
CA LEU A 52 6.92 -8.68 -13.95
C LEU A 52 7.76 -8.58 -15.23
N ASP A 53 7.26 -7.87 -16.24
CA ASP A 53 7.98 -7.65 -17.49
C ASP A 53 9.12 -6.63 -17.32
N SER A 54 8.89 -5.52 -16.59
CA SER A 54 9.94 -4.52 -16.34
C SER A 54 11.07 -5.06 -15.47
N GLU A 55 10.74 -5.89 -14.48
CA GLU A 55 11.70 -6.51 -13.57
C GLU A 55 12.52 -7.63 -14.21
N SER A 56 12.30 -7.93 -15.50
CA SER A 56 13.09 -8.95 -16.16
C SER A 56 12.96 -10.33 -15.46
N ARG A 57 11.84 -10.58 -14.77
CA ARG A 57 11.58 -11.86 -14.07
C ARG A 57 10.89 -12.89 -14.94
N MET A 58 10.55 -12.53 -16.19
CA MET A 58 10.09 -13.43 -17.24
C MET A 58 11.21 -13.74 -18.25
N HIS A 59 12.37 -14.19 -17.76
CA HIS A 59 13.58 -14.40 -18.59
C HIS A 59 13.73 -15.79 -19.20
N GLN A 60 12.90 -16.74 -18.79
CA GLN A 60 12.91 -18.03 -19.47
C GLN A 60 12.32 -17.85 -20.86
N ARG A 61 13.04 -18.28 -21.90
CA ARG A 61 12.55 -18.23 -23.30
C ARG A 61 11.16 -18.86 -23.45
N ALA A 62 10.85 -19.85 -22.61
CA ALA A 62 9.56 -20.53 -22.54
C ALA A 62 8.39 -19.64 -22.07
N ASP A 63 8.65 -18.47 -21.50
CA ASP A 63 7.63 -17.54 -20.98
C ASP A 63 7.49 -16.27 -21.84
N CYS A 64 8.12 -16.20 -23.01
CA CYS A 64 8.12 -14.99 -23.84
C CYS A 64 6.71 -14.53 -24.23
N GLU A 65 5.81 -15.47 -24.51
CA GLU A 65 4.42 -15.17 -24.87
C GLU A 65 3.58 -14.63 -23.70
N LYS A 66 4.05 -14.79 -22.46
CA LYS A 66 3.36 -14.33 -21.24
C LYS A 66 3.74 -12.90 -20.86
N ARG A 67 4.81 -12.37 -21.48
CA ARG A 67 5.35 -11.04 -21.20
C ARG A 67 4.36 -9.95 -21.60
N TRP A 68 4.23 -8.94 -20.76
CA TRP A 68 3.41 -7.74 -21.04
C TRP A 68 3.70 -7.17 -22.43
N SER A 69 4.99 -6.94 -22.73
CA SER A 69 5.47 -6.45 -24.04
C SER A 69 5.07 -7.32 -25.23
N PHE A 70 4.92 -8.64 -25.07
CA PHE A 70 4.49 -9.53 -26.14
C PHE A 70 3.01 -9.35 -26.46
N TRP A 71 2.14 -9.63 -25.48
CA TRP A 71 0.70 -9.66 -25.76
C TRP A 71 0.11 -8.25 -25.92
N ARG A 72 0.79 -7.19 -25.46
CA ARG A 72 0.42 -5.80 -25.78
C ARG A 72 0.46 -5.51 -27.28
N GLY A 73 1.28 -6.22 -28.06
CA GLY A 73 1.35 -6.06 -29.52
C GLY A 73 0.20 -6.73 -30.29
N LEU A 74 -0.58 -7.59 -29.63
CA LEU A 74 -1.70 -8.28 -30.26
C LEU A 74 -2.89 -7.34 -30.53
N SER A 75 -3.73 -7.71 -31.50
CA SER A 75 -5.02 -7.06 -31.75
C SER A 75 -5.91 -7.16 -30.51
N LEU A 76 -6.88 -6.26 -30.36
CA LEU A 76 -7.66 -6.17 -29.12
C LEU A 76 -8.36 -7.50 -28.73
N ARG A 77 -8.99 -8.16 -29.71
CA ARG A 77 -9.63 -9.47 -29.50
C ARG A 77 -8.61 -10.56 -29.18
N ALA A 78 -7.52 -10.64 -29.94
CA ALA A 78 -6.48 -11.64 -29.71
C ALA A 78 -5.81 -11.45 -28.34
N ARG A 79 -5.58 -10.20 -27.94
CA ARG A 79 -5.05 -9.83 -26.63
C ARG A 79 -5.97 -10.29 -25.51
N TYR A 80 -7.27 -10.02 -25.61
CA TYR A 80 -8.23 -10.46 -24.59
C TYR A 80 -8.24 -11.99 -24.43
N MET A 81 -8.31 -12.73 -25.55
CA MET A 81 -8.28 -14.20 -25.50
C MET A 81 -6.94 -14.71 -24.95
N HIS A 82 -5.81 -14.18 -25.41
CA HIS A 82 -4.48 -14.57 -24.94
C HIS A 82 -4.30 -14.29 -23.44
N LEU A 83 -4.79 -13.14 -22.98
CA LEU A 83 -4.77 -12.79 -21.56
C LEU A 83 -5.60 -13.77 -20.73
N LYS A 84 -6.81 -14.10 -21.20
CA LYS A 84 -7.74 -15.01 -20.52
C LYS A 84 -7.28 -16.47 -20.52
N ASP A 85 -6.76 -16.95 -21.64
CA ASP A 85 -6.54 -18.38 -21.89
C ASP A 85 -5.08 -18.80 -21.65
N VAL A 86 -4.12 -17.85 -21.68
CA VAL A 86 -2.69 -18.14 -21.55
C VAL A 86 -2.07 -17.41 -20.37
N VAL A 87 -2.15 -16.07 -20.34
CA VAL A 87 -1.44 -15.27 -19.34
C VAL A 87 -2.02 -15.48 -17.95
N TYR A 88 -3.33 -15.29 -17.79
CA TYR A 88 -3.98 -15.34 -16.48
C TYR A 88 -3.87 -16.72 -15.81
N PRO A 89 -4.16 -17.85 -16.49
CA PRO A 89 -3.96 -19.17 -15.91
C PRO A 89 -2.50 -19.41 -15.49
N SER A 90 -1.53 -18.92 -16.27
CA SER A 90 -0.11 -19.05 -15.92
C SER A 90 0.28 -18.28 -14.66
N LEU A 91 -0.37 -17.15 -14.37
CA LEU A 91 -0.17 -16.39 -13.13
C LEU A 91 -0.71 -17.15 -11.93
N GLN A 92 -1.82 -17.88 -12.09
CA GLN A 92 -2.43 -18.68 -11.03
C GLN A 92 -1.61 -19.95 -10.71
N THR A 93 -0.93 -20.53 -11.68
CA THR A 93 -0.09 -21.73 -11.46
C THR A 93 1.36 -21.40 -11.11
N ARG A 94 1.77 -20.13 -11.18
CA ARG A 94 3.11 -19.72 -10.79
C ARG A 94 3.27 -19.96 -9.30
N SER A 95 4.14 -20.90 -8.95
CA SER A 95 4.61 -21.04 -7.57
C SER A 95 5.07 -19.67 -7.08
N PRO A 96 4.73 -19.27 -5.84
CA PRO A 96 5.28 -18.06 -5.25
C PRO A 96 6.79 -18.10 -5.43
N MET A 97 7.36 -17.21 -6.25
CA MET A 97 8.81 -17.08 -6.31
C MET A 97 9.25 -16.70 -4.91
N SER A 98 10.00 -17.58 -4.23
CA SER A 98 10.40 -17.54 -2.81
C SER A 98 9.90 -16.29 -2.06
N GLY A 99 8.64 -16.36 -1.60
CA GLY A 99 8.04 -15.33 -0.76
C GLY A 99 7.11 -14.32 -1.43
N GLN A 100 6.87 -14.32 -2.75
CA GLN A 100 5.94 -13.36 -3.36
C GLN A 100 4.48 -13.58 -2.94
N LEU A 101 3.95 -12.72 -2.08
CA LEU A 101 2.60 -12.85 -1.52
C LEU A 101 1.49 -12.72 -2.59
N ILE A 102 1.73 -11.96 -3.66
CA ILE A 102 0.79 -11.89 -4.81
C ILE A 102 0.56 -13.27 -5.42
N GLY A 103 1.59 -14.11 -5.54
CA GLY A 103 1.46 -15.48 -6.07
C GLY A 103 0.63 -16.41 -5.18
N LEU A 104 0.47 -16.08 -3.90
CA LEU A 104 -0.42 -16.81 -2.98
C LEU A 104 -1.88 -16.34 -3.10
N ILE A 105 -2.11 -15.07 -3.45
CA ILE A 105 -3.46 -14.49 -3.56
C ILE A 105 -4.08 -14.76 -4.94
N LEU A 106 -3.30 -14.60 -6.02
CA LEU A 106 -3.79 -14.72 -7.41
C LEU A 106 -4.55 -16.02 -7.73
N PRO A 107 -4.17 -17.20 -7.22
CA PRO A 107 -4.92 -18.44 -7.47
C PRO A 107 -6.37 -18.40 -6.95
N THR A 108 -6.68 -17.52 -6.00
CA THR A 108 -8.01 -17.37 -5.40
C THR A 108 -8.89 -16.31 -6.09
N ILE A 109 -8.32 -15.57 -7.04
CA ILE A 109 -9.00 -14.52 -7.79
C ILE A 109 -9.54 -15.14 -9.08
N PRO A 110 -10.80 -14.86 -9.49
CA PRO A 110 -11.32 -15.25 -10.80
C PRO A 110 -10.92 -14.24 -11.88
N PHE A 111 -10.87 -14.70 -13.13
CA PHE A 111 -10.75 -13.77 -14.26
C PHE A 111 -12.04 -12.96 -14.41
N ALA A 112 -12.01 -11.69 -14.04
CA ALA A 112 -13.21 -10.86 -13.97
C ALA A 112 -13.34 -9.79 -15.06
N ILE A 113 -12.40 -9.72 -16.01
CA ILE A 113 -12.46 -8.75 -17.11
C ILE A 113 -13.57 -9.18 -18.09
N PRO A 114 -14.67 -8.39 -18.23
CA PRO A 114 -15.88 -8.88 -18.88
C PRO A 114 -15.70 -9.06 -20.39
N ASP A 115 -15.01 -8.13 -21.03
CA ASP A 115 -14.83 -8.13 -22.48
C ASP A 115 -13.53 -7.40 -22.91
N ALA A 116 -13.28 -7.40 -24.21
CA ALA A 116 -12.09 -6.80 -24.78
C ALA A 116 -12.10 -5.26 -24.70
N LYS A 117 -13.27 -4.60 -24.66
CA LYS A 117 -13.37 -3.13 -24.56
C LYS A 117 -12.96 -2.68 -23.17
N ALA A 118 -13.47 -3.35 -22.13
CA ALA A 118 -13.08 -3.12 -20.74
C ALA A 118 -11.57 -3.34 -20.54
N LEU A 119 -11.01 -4.41 -21.15
CA LEU A 119 -9.57 -4.62 -21.15
C LEU A 119 -8.82 -3.44 -21.77
N SER A 120 -9.26 -2.95 -22.94
CA SER A 120 -8.59 -1.81 -23.60
C SER A 120 -8.51 -0.60 -22.68
N GLY A 121 -9.63 -0.23 -22.05
CA GLY A 121 -9.69 0.92 -21.15
C GLY A 121 -8.72 0.81 -19.96
N LEU A 122 -8.61 -0.38 -19.36
CA LEU A 122 -7.64 -0.62 -18.29
C LEU A 122 -6.19 -0.54 -18.77
N LEU A 123 -5.88 -1.06 -19.94
CA LEU A 123 -4.52 -1.00 -20.49
C LEU A 123 -4.10 0.43 -20.81
N ASP A 124 -5.00 1.23 -21.38
CA ASP A 124 -4.73 2.64 -21.69
C ASP A 124 -4.43 3.44 -20.40
N LEU A 125 -5.18 3.18 -19.32
CA LEU A 125 -4.90 3.74 -18.00
C LEU A 125 -3.54 3.33 -17.47
N ILE A 126 -3.20 2.04 -17.56
CA ILE A 126 -1.92 1.52 -17.09
C ILE A 126 -0.77 2.19 -17.84
N ASP A 127 -0.82 2.29 -19.16
CA ASP A 127 0.29 2.83 -19.94
C ASP A 127 0.48 4.34 -19.76
N ALA A 128 -0.62 5.08 -19.54
CA ALA A 128 -0.58 6.52 -19.30
C ALA A 128 -0.16 6.90 -17.87
N THR A 129 -0.12 5.95 -16.93
CA THR A 129 -0.04 6.25 -15.49
C THR A 129 1.03 5.42 -14.77
N ALA A 130 1.71 6.05 -13.81
CA ALA A 130 2.55 5.34 -12.85
C ALA A 130 1.72 4.39 -11.95
N ALA A 131 2.31 3.25 -11.58
CA ALA A 131 1.64 2.22 -10.79
C ALA A 131 1.08 2.75 -9.45
N ASP A 132 1.86 3.55 -8.71
CA ASP A 132 1.42 4.10 -7.42
C ASP A 132 0.15 4.96 -7.55
N THR A 133 0.05 5.76 -8.61
CA THR A 133 -1.12 6.60 -8.86
C THR A 133 -2.35 5.76 -9.22
N LEU A 134 -2.17 4.64 -9.93
CA LEU A 134 -3.26 3.68 -10.18
C LEU A 134 -3.72 3.00 -8.90
N LEU A 135 -2.79 2.59 -8.02
CA LEU A 135 -3.13 1.99 -6.74
C LEU A 135 -3.88 2.98 -5.84
N GLU A 136 -3.51 4.26 -5.84
CA GLU A 136 -4.27 5.30 -5.14
C GLU A 136 -5.67 5.50 -5.73
N ALA A 137 -5.82 5.40 -7.05
CA ALA A 137 -7.12 5.53 -7.73
C ALA A 137 -8.09 4.37 -7.45
N ILE A 138 -7.58 3.22 -6.99
CA ILE A 138 -8.38 2.05 -6.58
C ILE A 138 -9.03 2.26 -5.21
N LEU A 139 -8.44 3.05 -4.31
CA LEU A 139 -8.92 3.19 -2.92
C LEU A 139 -10.40 3.59 -2.84
N PRO A 140 -10.91 4.57 -3.62
CA PRO A 140 -12.32 4.94 -3.60
C PRO A 140 -13.26 3.82 -4.09
N LEU A 141 -12.83 2.98 -5.03
CA LEU A 141 -13.63 1.83 -5.51
C LEU A 141 -13.87 0.80 -4.40
N LEU A 142 -12.88 0.64 -3.52
CA LEU A 142 -12.92 -0.29 -2.41
C LEU A 142 -13.45 0.35 -1.12
N ASN A 143 -13.89 1.61 -1.17
CA ASN A 143 -14.28 2.39 0.00
C ASN A 143 -13.19 2.40 1.11
N ILE A 144 -11.92 2.43 0.68
CA ILE A 144 -10.77 2.48 1.58
C ILE A 144 -10.47 3.94 1.90
N GLN A 145 -10.72 4.32 3.15
CA GLN A 145 -10.32 5.62 3.67
C GLN A 145 -8.92 5.53 4.28
N GLU A 146 -8.01 6.37 3.79
CA GLU A 146 -6.64 6.41 4.29
C GLU A 146 -6.34 7.73 4.99
N PRO A 147 -5.38 7.71 5.94
CA PRO A 147 -4.78 8.95 6.41
C PRO A 147 -4.12 9.68 5.23
N PRO A 148 -4.17 11.02 5.19
CA PRO A 148 -3.38 11.79 4.25
C PRO A 148 -1.89 11.40 4.34
N HIS A 149 -1.18 11.46 3.22
CA HIS A 149 0.25 11.14 3.17
C HIS A 149 1.07 11.96 4.19
N SER A 150 0.71 13.23 4.43
CA SER A 150 1.34 14.07 5.45
C SER A 150 1.20 13.52 6.87
N VAL A 151 0.06 12.89 7.19
CA VAL A 151 -0.16 12.25 8.49
C VAL A 151 0.70 11.00 8.62
N LEU A 152 0.77 10.17 7.57
CA LEU A 152 1.63 8.99 7.55
C LEU A 152 3.11 9.36 7.69
N ALA A 153 3.57 10.35 6.93
CA ALA A 153 4.95 10.85 7.01
C ALA A 153 5.27 11.43 8.40
N HIS A 154 4.34 12.19 8.98
CA HIS A 154 4.50 12.72 10.33
C HIS A 154 4.53 11.60 11.38
N ALA A 155 3.65 10.60 11.26
CA ALA A 155 3.68 9.43 12.12
C ALA A 155 5.02 8.71 12.04
N LEU A 156 5.54 8.46 10.84
CA LEU A 156 6.83 7.82 10.65
C LEU A 156 7.99 8.63 11.27
N ALA A 157 7.96 9.95 11.13
CA ALA A 157 8.96 10.82 11.74
C ALA A 157 8.93 10.75 13.28
N LEU A 158 7.75 10.71 13.89
CA LEU A 158 7.59 10.62 15.34
C LEU A 158 7.90 9.23 15.90
N LEU A 159 7.42 8.20 15.20
CA LEU A 159 7.61 6.81 15.58
C LEU A 159 9.08 6.43 15.47
N ASN A 160 9.76 6.97 14.45
CA ASN A 160 11.16 6.74 14.12
C ASN A 160 11.52 5.26 14.36
N PRO A 161 10.95 4.31 13.58
CA PRO A 161 11.21 2.87 13.78
C PRO A 161 12.72 2.55 13.80
N PHE A 162 13.53 3.42 13.19
CA PHE A 162 15.00 3.40 13.16
C PHE A 162 15.68 3.63 14.51
N SER A 163 15.08 4.44 15.41
CA SER A 163 15.66 4.67 16.74
C SER A 163 15.31 3.59 17.76
N LEU A 164 14.29 2.77 17.50
CA LEU A 164 13.89 1.68 18.38
C LEU A 164 14.80 0.46 18.21
N SER A 165 14.92 -0.02 16.97
CA SER A 165 15.58 -1.31 16.67
C SER A 165 16.40 -1.27 15.37
N GLY A 166 16.58 -0.09 14.78
CA GLY A 166 17.30 0.10 13.50
C GLY A 166 16.65 -0.67 12.35
N SER A 167 17.48 -1.33 11.54
CA SER A 167 17.07 -2.15 10.40
C SER A 167 16.31 -3.45 10.75
N ARG A 168 16.05 -3.71 12.04
CA ARG A 168 15.40 -4.94 12.55
C ARG A 168 14.00 -4.72 13.10
N ALA A 169 13.45 -3.51 12.97
CA ALA A 169 12.16 -3.17 13.55
C ALA A 169 11.05 -4.05 12.96
N VAL A 170 10.33 -4.76 13.81
CA VAL A 170 9.10 -5.50 13.45
C VAL A 170 7.92 -4.54 13.46
N ILE A 171 7.28 -4.42 12.31
CA ILE A 171 6.21 -3.45 12.04
C ILE A 171 4.93 -4.21 11.75
N TRP A 172 3.87 -3.89 12.48
CA TRP A 172 2.57 -4.53 12.33
C TRP A 172 1.45 -3.51 12.11
N GLU A 173 0.62 -3.78 11.11
CA GLU A 173 -0.60 -3.04 10.84
C GLU A 173 -1.82 -3.98 10.99
N PRO A 174 -2.48 -4.04 12.18
CA PRO A 174 -3.64 -4.93 12.41
C PRO A 174 -4.85 -4.65 11.53
N ALA A 175 -4.88 -3.50 10.86
CA ALA A 175 -5.91 -3.14 9.88
C ALA A 175 -5.22 -2.61 8.60
N CYS A 176 -4.51 -3.50 7.91
CA CYS A 176 -3.58 -3.23 6.80
C CYS A 176 -4.22 -2.88 5.46
N ARG A 177 -5.51 -2.52 5.43
CA ARG A 177 -6.33 -2.11 4.26
C ARG A 177 -5.58 -2.14 2.91
N SER A 178 -4.80 -1.11 2.59
CA SER A 178 -4.05 -0.99 1.32
C SER A 178 -2.54 -1.29 1.42
N GLY A 179 -2.02 -1.54 2.62
CA GLY A 179 -0.58 -1.67 2.88
C GLY A 179 0.24 -0.38 2.86
N ARG A 180 -0.38 0.80 2.75
CA ARG A 180 0.35 2.07 2.55
C ARG A 180 1.35 2.37 3.66
N PHE A 181 0.96 2.20 4.91
CA PHE A 181 1.86 2.50 6.02
C PHE A 181 3.07 1.56 6.02
N LEU A 182 2.84 0.25 5.83
CA LEU A 182 3.92 -0.73 5.73
C LEU A 182 4.85 -0.45 4.54
N ALA A 183 4.31 -0.05 3.39
CA ALA A 183 5.09 0.32 2.22
C ALA A 183 5.99 1.54 2.48
N LEU A 184 5.45 2.59 3.10
CA LEU A 184 6.25 3.77 3.48
C LEU A 184 7.35 3.43 4.50
N CYS A 185 7.05 2.58 5.48
CA CYS A 185 8.07 2.05 6.40
C CYS A 185 9.19 1.34 5.64
N ALA A 186 8.84 0.50 4.67
CA ALA A 186 9.81 -0.25 3.87
C ALA A 186 10.68 0.65 3.00
N GLU A 187 10.09 1.65 2.34
CA GLU A 187 10.80 2.65 1.55
C GLU A 187 11.79 3.42 2.42
N GLN A 188 11.34 3.89 3.58
CA GLN A 188 12.19 4.65 4.49
C GLN A 188 13.35 3.79 5.04
N LEU A 189 13.10 2.51 5.35
CA LEU A 189 14.14 1.55 5.72
C LEU A 189 15.16 1.29 4.62
N GLN A 190 14.72 1.20 3.38
CA GLN A 190 15.66 1.12 2.27
C GLN A 190 16.47 2.39 2.13
N GLN A 191 15.83 3.56 2.14
CA GLN A 191 16.53 4.84 2.00
C GLN A 191 17.61 5.05 3.07
N SER A 192 17.30 4.73 4.34
CA SER A 192 18.22 4.93 5.45
C SER A 192 19.26 3.81 5.62
N HIS A 193 18.93 2.56 5.28
CA HIS A 193 19.77 1.39 5.59
C HIS A 193 20.11 0.52 4.37
N TRP A 194 20.01 1.03 3.13
CA TRP A 194 20.19 0.22 1.91
C TRP A 194 21.48 -0.62 1.93
N ARG A 195 22.61 -0.04 2.36
CA ARG A 195 23.89 -0.76 2.41
C ARG A 195 23.85 -1.94 3.36
N GLU A 196 23.27 -1.74 4.54
CA GLU A 196 23.17 -2.78 5.57
C GLU A 196 22.23 -3.91 5.13
N ILE A 197 21.09 -3.55 4.52
CA ILE A 197 20.07 -4.50 4.07
C ILE A 197 20.60 -5.34 2.89
N TRP A 198 21.16 -4.70 1.86
CA TRP A 198 21.48 -5.37 0.60
C TRP A 198 22.86 -6.01 0.58
N ALA A 199 23.81 -5.56 1.41
CA ALA A 199 25.15 -6.17 1.46
C ALA A 199 25.18 -7.47 2.28
N ASN A 200 24.16 -7.76 3.09
CA ASN A 200 24.14 -8.92 3.98
C ASN A 200 22.88 -9.78 3.74
N PRO A 201 23.01 -11.02 3.24
CA PRO A 201 21.87 -11.91 2.98
C PRO A 201 20.97 -12.16 4.20
N GLN A 202 21.54 -12.23 5.41
CA GLN A 202 20.74 -12.37 6.63
C GLN A 202 19.93 -11.11 6.92
N ARG A 203 20.50 -9.92 6.68
CA ARG A 203 19.79 -8.64 6.82
C ARG A 203 18.67 -8.50 5.80
N LEU A 204 18.92 -8.92 4.56
CA LEU A 204 17.89 -8.99 3.54
C LEU A 204 16.75 -9.95 3.94
N SER A 205 17.08 -11.12 4.49
CA SER A 205 16.07 -12.06 4.98
C SER A 205 15.26 -11.48 6.14
N GLN A 206 15.90 -10.79 7.09
CA GLN A 206 15.23 -10.11 8.19
C GLN A 206 14.31 -9.00 7.70
N PHE A 207 14.82 -8.15 6.79
CA PHE A 207 14.08 -7.07 6.17
C PHE A 207 12.80 -7.55 5.49
N ARG A 208 12.85 -8.72 4.83
CA ARG A 208 11.67 -9.35 4.22
C ARG A 208 10.67 -9.89 5.24
N GLY A 209 11.12 -10.27 6.43
CA GLY A 209 10.31 -10.90 7.47
C GLY A 209 9.78 -9.98 8.57
N GLN A 210 9.91 -8.65 8.43
CA GLN A 210 9.59 -7.71 9.51
C GLN A 210 8.29 -6.92 9.31
N PHE A 211 7.58 -7.12 8.19
CA PHE A 211 6.33 -6.42 7.87
C PHE A 211 5.14 -7.38 7.97
N PHE A 212 4.23 -7.04 8.88
CA PHE A 212 3.04 -7.83 9.16
C PHE A 212 1.81 -6.96 8.96
N GLY A 213 0.78 -7.52 8.34
CA GLY A 213 -0.47 -6.82 8.10
C GLY A 213 -1.65 -7.76 8.18
N ARG A 214 -2.78 -7.26 8.66
CA ARG A 214 -4.06 -7.99 8.59
C ARG A 214 -5.02 -7.26 7.67
N VAL A 215 -5.45 -7.94 6.63
CA VAL A 215 -6.39 -7.46 5.60
C VAL A 215 -7.75 -8.11 5.79
N SER A 216 -8.82 -7.40 5.44
CA SER A 216 -10.20 -7.86 5.70
C SER A 216 -10.86 -8.52 4.49
N SER A 217 -10.31 -8.29 3.30
CA SER A 217 -10.87 -8.79 2.04
C SER A 217 -9.78 -9.16 1.04
N ARG A 218 -10.13 -9.95 0.03
CA ARG A 218 -9.24 -10.36 -1.06
C ARG A 218 -8.72 -9.16 -1.90
N PRO A 219 -9.54 -8.16 -2.27
CA PRO A 219 -9.05 -6.97 -2.97
C PRO A 219 -8.04 -6.17 -2.15
N GLU A 220 -8.28 -6.01 -0.85
CA GLU A 220 -7.33 -5.38 0.08
C GLU A 220 -6.02 -6.14 0.15
N ALA A 221 -6.08 -7.47 0.26
CA ALA A 221 -4.90 -8.33 0.27
C ALA A 221 -4.05 -8.13 -0.99
N LEU A 222 -4.69 -8.15 -2.17
CA LEU A 222 -4.00 -7.99 -3.44
C LEU A 222 -3.40 -6.59 -3.61
N LEU A 223 -4.17 -5.55 -3.26
CA LEU A 223 -3.73 -4.16 -3.29
C LEU A 223 -2.53 -3.93 -2.38
N SER A 224 -2.61 -4.41 -1.13
CA SER A 224 -1.53 -4.33 -0.15
C SER A 224 -0.28 -5.07 -0.60
N ALA A 225 -0.44 -6.29 -1.13
CA ALA A 225 0.65 -7.06 -1.69
C ALA A 225 1.34 -6.35 -2.85
N MET A 226 0.59 -5.76 -3.77
CA MET A 226 1.14 -5.00 -4.90
C MET A 226 1.88 -3.76 -4.44
N ARG A 227 1.33 -3.01 -3.49
CA ARG A 227 1.96 -1.81 -2.96
C ARG A 227 3.27 -2.12 -2.24
N LEU A 228 3.28 -3.18 -1.43
CA LEU A 228 4.49 -3.66 -0.76
C LEU A 228 5.54 -4.15 -1.76
N LEU A 229 5.11 -4.84 -2.81
CA LEU A 229 6.00 -5.28 -3.88
C LEU A 229 6.69 -4.10 -4.59
N LEU A 230 5.95 -3.04 -4.92
CA LEU A 230 6.50 -1.81 -5.50
C LEU A 230 7.47 -1.11 -4.55
N ALA A 231 7.17 -1.14 -3.24
CA ALA A 231 8.06 -0.68 -2.19
C ALA A 231 9.24 -1.63 -1.92
N GLY A 232 9.52 -2.62 -2.76
CA GLY A 232 10.66 -3.54 -2.61
C GLY A 232 10.48 -4.63 -1.54
N GLN A 233 9.26 -4.82 -1.03
CA GLN A 233 8.88 -5.88 -0.09
C GLN A 233 8.11 -7.00 -0.80
N PRO A 234 8.79 -8.03 -1.33
CA PRO A 234 8.11 -9.10 -2.02
C PRO A 234 7.35 -10.04 -1.06
N ALA A 235 7.74 -10.13 0.21
CA ALA A 235 7.29 -11.18 1.13
C ALA A 235 6.73 -10.68 2.47
N PRO A 236 5.83 -9.68 2.50
CA PRO A 236 5.17 -9.33 3.74
C PRO A 236 4.32 -10.50 4.24
N SER A 237 4.08 -10.56 5.55
CA SER A 237 3.10 -11.48 6.12
C SER A 237 1.75 -10.76 6.19
N LEU A 238 0.91 -10.96 5.17
CA LEU A 238 -0.47 -10.46 5.15
C LEU A 238 -1.44 -11.58 5.51
N ASP A 239 -1.57 -11.90 6.79
CA ASP A 239 -2.45 -12.96 7.26
C ASP A 239 -3.48 -12.46 8.28
N GLY A 240 -4.66 -13.08 8.20
CA GLY A 240 -5.81 -12.72 9.03
C GLY A 240 -5.72 -13.19 10.48
N TYR A 241 -4.75 -14.05 10.81
CA TYR A 241 -4.84 -14.90 12.00
C TYR A 241 -3.54 -15.03 12.81
N SER A 242 -2.37 -14.81 12.23
CA SER A 242 -1.12 -14.94 12.98
C SER A 242 -0.76 -13.63 13.65
N LEU A 243 -0.52 -13.68 14.95
CA LEU A 243 0.13 -12.56 15.63
C LEU A 243 1.59 -12.49 15.16
N PRO A 244 2.13 -11.28 14.92
CA PRO A 244 3.54 -11.12 14.58
C PRO A 244 4.42 -11.76 15.66
N TRP A 245 5.31 -12.65 15.23
CA TRP A 245 6.40 -13.17 16.05
C TRP A 245 7.74 -12.90 15.37
N PRO A 246 8.70 -12.23 16.02
CA PRO A 246 8.65 -11.73 17.40
C PRO A 246 7.69 -10.55 17.59
N ARG A 247 7.49 -10.13 18.85
CA ARG A 247 6.61 -9.00 19.20
C ARG A 247 6.97 -7.73 18.42
N PRO A 248 5.99 -6.97 17.90
CA PRO A 248 6.25 -5.77 17.12
C PRO A 248 6.90 -4.66 17.92
N ASP A 249 7.89 -4.03 17.32
CA ASP A 249 8.46 -2.76 17.78
C ASP A 249 7.52 -1.59 17.46
N LEU A 250 6.74 -1.72 16.39
CA LEU A 250 5.83 -0.69 15.95
C LEU A 250 4.48 -1.28 15.54
N ILE A 251 3.41 -0.76 16.13
CA ILE A 251 2.03 -1.01 15.69
C ILE A 251 1.45 0.29 15.14
N TRP A 252 0.87 0.22 13.95
CA TRP A 252 0.11 1.30 13.34
C TRP A 252 -1.33 0.87 13.09
N THR A 253 -2.29 1.73 13.43
CA THR A 253 -3.69 1.47 13.08
C THR A 253 -4.47 2.75 12.90
N VAL A 254 -5.57 2.64 12.16
CA VAL A 254 -6.63 3.65 12.16
C VAL A 254 -7.61 3.31 13.28
N HIS A 255 -8.10 4.33 13.98
CA HIS A 255 -9.12 4.16 15.01
C HIS A 255 -10.40 3.60 14.40
N GLN A 256 -10.93 2.55 15.00
CA GLN A 256 -12.21 1.94 14.64
C GLN A 256 -13.01 1.67 15.93
N PRO A 257 -14.36 1.67 15.87
CA PRO A 257 -15.19 1.23 16.98
C PRO A 257 -14.77 -0.16 17.46
N GLY A 258 -14.61 -0.34 18.77
CA GLY A 258 -14.21 -1.62 19.36
C GLY A 258 -12.69 -1.91 19.36
N LEU A 259 -11.84 -0.97 18.91
CA LEU A 259 -10.38 -1.12 19.01
C LEU A 259 -9.92 -1.21 20.48
N ASP A 260 -9.49 -2.39 20.91
CA ASP A 260 -8.92 -2.60 22.25
C ASP A 260 -7.44 -2.20 22.30
N ARG A 261 -7.20 -0.96 22.73
CA ARG A 261 -5.86 -0.37 22.90
C ARG A 261 -4.99 -1.19 23.85
N SER A 262 -5.55 -1.68 24.95
CA SER A 262 -4.83 -2.42 25.97
C SER A 262 -4.31 -3.75 25.43
N SER A 263 -5.08 -4.40 24.55
CA SER A 263 -4.62 -5.60 23.86
C SER A 263 -3.49 -5.30 22.87
N LEU A 264 -3.57 -4.23 22.09
CA LEU A 264 -2.48 -3.83 21.19
C LEU A 264 -1.18 -3.51 21.94
N LEU A 265 -1.28 -2.78 23.06
CA LEU A 265 -0.12 -2.43 23.89
C LEU A 265 0.56 -3.66 24.51
N ARG A 266 -0.21 -4.70 24.85
CA ARG A 266 0.34 -5.96 25.37
C ARG A 266 1.13 -6.75 24.32
N LEU A 267 0.85 -6.52 23.04
CA LEU A 267 1.55 -7.17 21.93
C LEU A 267 2.90 -6.52 21.63
N LEU A 268 3.11 -5.26 22.01
CA LEU A 268 4.38 -4.56 21.75
C LEU A 268 5.57 -5.21 22.44
N ALA A 269 6.73 -5.09 21.79
CA ALA A 269 8.03 -5.24 22.43
C ALA A 269 8.19 -4.21 23.58
N PRO A 270 9.10 -4.43 24.55
CA PRO A 270 9.26 -3.54 25.71
C PRO A 270 9.48 -2.05 25.37
N ALA A 271 10.24 -1.75 24.32
CA ALA A 271 10.47 -0.39 23.81
C ALA A 271 9.48 0.00 22.69
N GLY A 272 8.51 -0.86 22.39
CA GLY A 272 7.63 -0.70 21.25
C GLY A 272 6.68 0.49 21.38
N ARG A 273 6.22 0.97 20.22
CA ARG A 273 5.30 2.10 20.10
C ARG A 273 4.03 1.69 19.36
N LEU A 274 2.90 2.22 19.82
CA LEU A 274 1.61 2.13 19.15
C LEU A 274 1.22 3.53 18.65
N ALA A 275 0.95 3.64 17.36
CA ALA A 275 0.36 4.83 16.76
C ALA A 275 -1.06 4.55 16.28
N ILE A 276 -1.97 5.44 16.66
CA ILE A 276 -3.39 5.38 16.30
C ILE A 276 -3.77 6.68 15.62
N TRP A 277 -4.21 6.61 14.36
CA TRP A 277 -4.81 7.76 13.69
C TRP A 277 -6.31 7.80 13.91
N HIS A 278 -6.82 8.92 14.40
CA HIS A 278 -8.25 9.19 14.58
C HIS A 278 -8.74 10.05 13.42
N PRO A 279 -9.48 9.49 12.45
CA PRO A 279 -10.05 10.29 11.38
C PRO A 279 -10.94 11.39 11.98
N GLY A 280 -10.79 12.63 11.50
CA GLY A 280 -11.63 13.75 11.94
C GLY A 280 -13.09 13.44 11.63
N GLN A 281 -14.00 13.66 12.59
CA GLN A 281 -15.42 13.65 12.27
C GLN A 281 -15.71 14.82 11.35
N ALA A 282 -16.25 14.55 10.16
CA ALA A 282 -16.72 15.59 9.26
C ALA A 282 -17.91 16.30 9.94
N HIS A 283 -17.64 17.39 10.65
CA HIS A 283 -18.71 18.28 11.09
C HIS A 283 -19.28 18.98 9.85
N THR A 284 -20.60 18.85 9.69
CA THR A 284 -21.40 19.44 8.61
C THR A 284 -21.20 20.95 8.56
N GLY A 285 -20.43 21.44 7.57
CA GLY A 285 -20.30 22.87 7.30
C GLY A 285 -18.95 23.25 6.71
N ARG A 286 -18.88 23.34 5.36
CA ARG A 286 -17.96 24.05 4.44
C ARG A 286 -16.47 24.33 4.79
N GLN A 287 -15.90 23.82 5.87
CA GLN A 287 -14.47 23.82 6.23
C GLN A 287 -14.00 22.42 6.67
N ALA A 288 -14.42 21.38 5.93
CA ALA A 288 -14.10 19.98 6.22
C ALA A 288 -12.68 19.57 5.75
N LEU A 289 -11.66 20.29 6.20
CA LEU A 289 -10.25 19.88 6.15
C LEU A 289 -9.60 19.95 7.55
N SER A 290 -10.39 19.82 8.62
CA SER A 290 -9.85 19.65 9.97
C SER A 290 -9.26 18.24 10.12
N GLN A 291 -7.94 18.24 10.20
CA GLN A 291 -7.04 17.09 10.22
C GLN A 291 -7.41 16.12 11.34
N GLY A 292 -7.48 14.82 11.03
CA GLY A 292 -7.58 13.79 12.07
C GLY A 292 -6.43 13.89 13.09
N SER A 293 -6.61 13.38 14.31
CA SER A 293 -5.57 13.43 15.34
C SER A 293 -4.72 12.17 15.34
N LEU A 294 -3.46 12.29 15.77
CA LEU A 294 -2.53 11.18 15.91
C LEU A 294 -2.22 10.96 17.41
N GLU A 295 -2.45 9.76 17.89
CA GLU A 295 -2.13 9.32 19.25
C GLU A 295 -0.94 8.37 19.21
N ILE A 296 0.10 8.63 20.01
CA ILE A 296 1.28 7.76 20.14
C ILE A 296 1.41 7.33 21.60
N LEU A 297 1.47 6.02 21.81
CA LEU A 297 1.59 5.38 23.11
C LEU A 297 2.87 4.52 23.13
N SER A 298 3.60 4.53 24.25
CA SER A 298 4.77 3.66 24.45
C SER A 298 4.48 2.59 25.50
N ALA A 299 4.95 1.37 25.24
CA ALA A 299 4.78 0.24 26.17
C ALA A 299 5.45 0.52 27.54
N GLU A 300 6.61 1.19 27.52
CA GLU A 300 7.35 1.58 28.72
C GLU A 300 6.57 2.57 29.59
N ARG A 301 5.97 3.62 29.00
CA ARG A 301 5.17 4.59 29.76
C ARG A 301 3.92 3.95 30.36
N GLN A 302 3.33 2.97 29.67
CA GLN A 302 2.21 2.20 30.21
C GLN A 302 2.63 1.35 31.41
N ARG A 303 3.79 0.68 31.35
CA ARG A 303 4.33 -0.08 32.50
C ARG A 303 4.63 0.85 33.67
N GLN A 304 5.30 1.97 33.44
CA GLN A 304 5.55 2.98 34.47
C GLN A 304 4.26 3.48 35.11
N LEU A 305 3.20 3.73 34.32
CA LEU A 305 1.90 4.13 34.86
C LEU A 305 1.17 3.01 35.61
N GLN A 306 1.35 1.75 35.22
CA GLN A 306 0.79 0.58 35.92
C GLN A 306 1.54 0.28 37.22
N GLU A 307 2.85 0.43 37.23
CA GLU A 307 3.71 0.32 38.41
C GLU A 307 3.49 1.51 39.37
N ALA A 308 3.26 2.71 38.83
CA ALA A 308 2.90 3.90 39.57
C ALA A 308 1.41 3.95 39.96
N ALA A 309 0.58 2.97 39.60
CA ALA A 309 -0.87 3.03 39.80
C ALA A 309 -1.41 2.98 41.25
N PRO A 310 -0.61 2.92 42.34
CA PRO A 310 -1.11 3.42 43.61
C PRO A 310 -1.14 4.96 43.69
N ALA A 311 -0.48 5.68 42.77
CA ALA A 311 -0.26 7.12 42.84
C ALA A 311 -0.19 7.79 41.46
N TYR A 312 -1.29 8.47 41.07
CA TYR A 312 -1.40 9.47 39.99
C TYR A 312 -1.53 9.00 38.52
N GLN A 313 -2.66 9.35 37.91
CA GLN A 313 -2.87 9.34 36.45
C GLN A 313 -2.63 10.74 35.86
N VAL A 314 -1.77 10.87 34.84
CA VAL A 314 -1.65 12.07 33.99
C VAL A 314 -1.74 11.66 32.52
N ARG A 315 -2.75 12.17 31.80
CA ARG A 315 -2.89 12.07 30.33
C ARG A 315 -2.20 13.26 29.66
N SER A 316 -1.38 13.02 28.63
CA SER A 316 -0.87 14.08 27.75
C SER A 316 -1.48 13.93 26.35
N THR A 317 -2.41 14.81 25.99
CA THR A 317 -2.89 15.01 24.61
C THR A 317 -2.04 16.10 23.97
N VAL A 318 -1.32 15.79 22.89
CA VAL A 318 -0.60 16.79 22.09
C VAL A 318 -1.57 17.31 21.02
N LYS A 319 -1.90 18.61 21.07
CA LYS A 319 -2.59 19.31 19.97
C LYS A 319 -1.56 19.67 18.90
N LEU A 320 -1.88 19.40 17.63
CA LEU A 320 -1.09 19.89 16.49
C LEU A 320 -1.16 21.43 16.43
N PRO A 321 -0.07 22.12 16.03
CA PRO A 321 -0.07 23.57 15.92
C PRO A 321 -0.94 24.03 14.75
N ASP A 322 -1.89 24.90 15.03
CA ASP A 322 -2.61 25.66 14.01
C ASP A 322 -1.66 26.70 13.39
N LYS A 323 -1.40 26.52 12.08
CA LYS A 323 -0.72 27.45 11.15
C LYS A 323 0.82 27.46 11.20
N ALA A 324 1.43 27.04 10.09
CA ALA A 324 2.77 27.49 9.70
C ALA A 324 2.68 28.94 9.18
N PRO A 325 3.61 29.84 9.54
CA PRO A 325 3.65 31.18 8.98
C PRO A 325 4.08 31.11 7.52
N TYR A 326 3.31 31.76 6.65
CA TYR A 326 3.74 32.13 5.30
C TYR A 326 4.95 33.06 5.43
N ILE A 327 6.04 32.74 4.73
CA ILE A 327 7.13 33.69 4.52
C ILE A 327 6.70 34.63 3.39
N ARG A 328 6.40 35.85 3.84
CA ARG A 328 6.04 37.12 3.17
C ARG A 328 4.67 37.21 2.51
#